data_AF-A0A2T6G2P1-F1
#
_entry.id   AF-A0A2T6G2P1-F1
#
_cell.length_a   1.000
_cell.length_b   1.000
_cell.length_c   1.000
_cell.angle_alpha   90.00
_cell.angle_beta   90.00
_cell.angle_gamma   90.00
#
_symmetry.space_group_name_H-M   'P 1'
#
loop_
_entity.id
_entity.type
_entity.pdbx_description
1 polymer ?
#
loop_
_entity_poly.entity_id
_entity_poly.type
_entity_poly.pdbx_seq_one_letter_code
_entity_poly.pdbx_strand_id
1 'polypeptide(L)'
;MPIIRQGSLFDIQDLFDLEPPQRFEAIFSTLDIEPILYTIAKKSTYGAPTELNYAAMLYSLVARIVERIPTVKDLRKRLKHDFIFRMECGFLFSDNLPSEASYSRLIQKLSETTLLEKVQDKLLIQAIQEGFIDDEAVAIDATHFESRDRGIAKEKKTKPEPKKRGHKSKTEKEIYDKQKQEEEAQKSLYEKSIATQLDVLLEDLRSQVPVKPDWGIKKNSEGKNVFWFGYKAHLAVGTKSQYILRSLMSSGV
;
A
#
# COMPACT_ATOMS: atom_id res chain seq x y z
N MET A 1 -42.67 5.17 54.65
CA MET A 1 -42.73 5.81 53.33
C MET A 1 -42.69 4.72 52.26
N PRO A 2 -43.69 4.60 51.39
CA PRO A 2 -43.63 3.64 50.28
C PRO A 2 -42.61 4.12 49.25
N ILE A 3 -41.69 3.24 48.86
CA ILE A 3 -40.72 3.48 47.77
C ILE A 3 -41.50 3.43 46.45
N ILE A 4 -41.60 4.58 45.77
CA ILE A 4 -42.16 4.65 44.42
C ILE A 4 -41.14 4.00 43.48
N ARG A 5 -41.50 2.87 42.86
CA ARG A 5 -40.68 2.26 41.81
C ARG A 5 -40.90 3.06 40.53
N GLN A 6 -39.88 3.79 40.08
CA GLN A 6 -39.87 4.29 38.71
C GLN A 6 -39.86 3.08 37.77
N GLY A 7 -40.82 3.02 36.83
CA GLY A 7 -40.78 2.08 35.72
C GLY A 7 -39.56 2.37 34.84
N SER A 8 -38.97 1.34 34.26
CA SER A 8 -37.91 1.52 33.28
C SER A 8 -38.49 2.24 32.06
N LEU A 9 -37.84 3.31 31.60
CA LEU A 9 -38.29 4.08 30.44
C LEU A 9 -38.07 3.33 29.13
N PHE A 10 -37.13 2.38 29.13
CA PHE A 10 -36.76 1.53 28.01
C PHE A 10 -36.60 0.09 28.53
N ASP A 11 -37.07 -0.89 27.76
CA ASP A 11 -36.67 -2.27 27.98
C ASP A 11 -35.22 -2.48 27.48
N ILE A 12 -34.58 -3.55 27.94
CA ILE A 12 -33.26 -3.95 27.44
C ILE A 12 -33.33 -4.19 25.93
N GLN A 13 -34.44 -4.73 25.43
CA GLN A 13 -34.67 -4.94 24.00
C GLN A 13 -34.70 -3.60 23.23
N ASP A 14 -35.38 -2.58 23.76
CA ASP A 14 -35.44 -1.26 23.14
C ASP A 14 -34.05 -0.63 23.03
N LEU A 15 -33.19 -0.84 24.04
CA LEU A 15 -31.80 -0.36 24.02
C LEU A 15 -30.95 -1.09 22.99
N PHE A 16 -31.18 -2.39 22.76
CA PHE A 16 -30.49 -3.16 21.71
C PHE A 16 -30.95 -2.75 20.31
N ASP A 17 -32.25 -2.54 20.10
CA ASP A 17 -32.80 -2.14 18.80
C ASP A 17 -32.39 -0.70 18.43
N LEU A 18 -32.09 0.13 19.42
CA LEU A 18 -31.53 1.48 19.26
C LEU A 18 -30.00 1.50 19.11
N GLU A 19 -29.32 0.35 19.22
CA GLU A 19 -27.88 0.27 19.03
C GLU A 19 -27.56 0.67 17.57
N PRO A 20 -26.61 1.61 17.35
CA PRO A 20 -26.24 1.98 16.00
C PRO A 20 -25.74 0.74 15.26
N PRO A 21 -26.04 0.60 13.95
CA PRO A 21 -25.61 -0.57 13.19
C PRO A 21 -24.10 -0.75 13.33
N GLN A 22 -23.69 -1.98 13.66
CA GLN A 22 -22.29 -2.35 13.88
C GLN A 22 -21.52 -2.23 12.56
N ARG A 23 -21.10 -1.01 12.24
CA ARG A 23 -20.50 -0.63 10.95
C ARG A 23 -19.33 -1.53 10.58
N PHE A 24 -18.50 -1.88 11.57
CA PHE A 24 -17.34 -2.74 11.34
C PHE A 24 -17.73 -4.20 11.10
N GLU A 25 -18.75 -4.72 11.77
CA GLU A 25 -19.23 -6.10 11.55
C GLU A 25 -19.72 -6.28 10.10
N ALA A 26 -20.51 -5.32 9.60
CA ALA A 26 -20.97 -5.32 8.22
C ALA A 26 -19.81 -5.25 7.22
N ILE A 27 -18.73 -4.54 7.53
CA ILE A 27 -17.54 -4.48 6.66
C ILE A 27 -16.75 -5.79 6.75
N PHE A 28 -16.46 -6.27 7.95
CA PHE A 28 -15.59 -7.43 8.17
C PHE A 28 -16.21 -8.74 7.69
N SER A 29 -17.53 -8.90 7.81
CA SER A 29 -18.25 -10.07 7.29
C SER A 29 -18.11 -10.23 5.77
N THR A 30 -17.84 -9.16 5.03
CA THR A 30 -17.64 -9.22 3.57
C THR A 30 -16.20 -9.54 3.16
N LEU A 31 -15.24 -9.48 4.09
CA LEU A 31 -13.82 -9.64 3.79
C LEU A 31 -13.37 -11.08 4.04
N ASP A 32 -13.08 -11.80 2.95
CA ASP A 32 -12.46 -13.13 3.01
C ASP A 32 -10.97 -13.02 3.39
N ILE A 33 -10.69 -13.02 4.70
CA ILE A 33 -9.33 -12.93 5.25
C ILE A 33 -8.66 -14.29 5.47
N GLU A 34 -9.37 -15.40 5.34
CA GLU A 34 -8.83 -16.74 5.59
C GLU A 34 -7.59 -17.07 4.75
N PRO A 35 -7.54 -16.76 3.43
CA PRO A 35 -6.35 -17.01 2.61
C PRO A 35 -5.12 -16.27 3.13
N ILE A 36 -5.33 -15.06 3.65
CA ILE A 36 -4.28 -14.20 4.20
C ILE A 36 -3.81 -14.76 5.54
N LEU A 37 -4.75 -15.16 6.40
CA LEU A 37 -4.42 -15.76 7.70
C LEU A 37 -3.63 -17.05 7.57
N TYR A 38 -4.03 -17.94 6.65
CA TYR A 38 -3.34 -19.22 6.44
C TYR A 38 -1.86 -19.06 6.05
N THR A 39 -1.53 -18.00 5.30
CA THR A 39 -0.15 -17.77 4.87
C THR A 39 0.70 -17.06 5.93
N ILE A 40 0.09 -16.16 6.70
CA ILE A 40 0.79 -15.41 7.75
C ILE A 40 0.96 -16.23 9.02
N ALA A 41 0.00 -17.12 9.30
CA ALA A 41 0.02 -17.98 10.46
C ALA A 41 1.28 -18.85 10.49
N LYS A 42 1.76 -19.10 11.71
CA LYS A 42 2.93 -19.93 11.93
C LYS A 42 2.62 -21.36 11.47
N LYS A 43 3.31 -21.82 10.43
CA LYS A 43 3.19 -23.19 9.92
C LYS A 43 3.95 -24.23 10.75
N SER A 44 4.97 -23.78 11.51
CA SER A 44 5.80 -24.67 12.33
C SER A 44 5.18 -24.89 13.70
N THR A 45 5.14 -26.15 14.13
CA THR A 45 4.80 -26.56 15.50
C THR A 45 5.95 -26.28 16.48
N TYR A 46 7.19 -26.09 15.99
CA TYR A 46 8.37 -25.86 16.82
C TYR A 46 8.59 -24.36 17.10
N GLY A 47 9.16 -24.06 18.28
CA GLY A 47 9.45 -22.69 18.74
C GLY A 47 8.29 -22.04 19.51
N ALA A 48 8.49 -20.80 19.97
CA ALA A 48 7.51 -20.08 20.81
C ALA A 48 6.10 -20.03 20.17
N PRO A 49 5.03 -20.21 20.96
CA PRO A 49 3.67 -20.09 20.46
C PRO A 49 3.41 -18.68 19.95
N THR A 50 2.56 -18.56 18.93
CA THR A 50 2.14 -17.26 18.42
C THR A 50 1.11 -16.66 19.35
N GLU A 51 1.52 -15.68 20.15
CA GLU A 51 0.65 -14.98 21.12
C GLU A 51 -0.22 -13.90 20.46
N LEU A 52 0.09 -13.51 19.22
CA LEU A 52 -0.59 -12.41 18.53
C LEU A 52 -1.81 -12.90 17.75
N ASN A 53 -2.93 -12.23 17.96
CA ASN A 53 -4.16 -12.41 17.19
C ASN A 53 -4.04 -11.71 15.82
N TYR A 54 -3.59 -12.46 14.80
CA TYR A 54 -3.41 -11.92 13.44
C TYR A 54 -4.72 -11.48 12.78
N ALA A 55 -5.84 -12.15 13.06
CA ALA A 55 -7.15 -11.76 12.53
C ALA A 55 -7.54 -10.36 13.03
N ALA A 56 -7.45 -10.14 14.34
CA ALA A 56 -7.75 -8.85 14.93
C ALA A 56 -6.77 -7.75 14.46
N MET A 57 -5.50 -8.10 14.20
CA MET A 57 -4.54 -7.17 13.59
C MET A 57 -4.90 -6.78 12.16
N LEU A 58 -5.42 -7.71 11.35
CA LEU A 58 -5.86 -7.40 9.99
C LEU A 58 -7.10 -6.51 10.01
N TYR A 59 -8.09 -6.86 10.82
CA TYR A 59 -9.30 -6.04 10.98
C TYR A 59 -9.00 -4.65 11.52
N SER A 60 -8.07 -4.52 12.47
CA SER A 60 -7.67 -3.20 12.97
C SER A 60 -6.95 -2.35 11.91
N LEU A 61 -6.21 -2.97 10.97
CA LEU A 61 -5.63 -2.28 9.82
C LEU A 61 -6.72 -1.82 8.82
N VAL A 62 -7.74 -2.64 8.58
CA VAL A 62 -8.90 -2.25 7.75
C VAL A 62 -9.66 -1.11 8.42
N ALA A 63 -9.98 -1.25 9.72
CA ALA A 63 -10.65 -0.21 10.51
C ALA A 63 -9.87 1.11 10.48
N ARG A 64 -8.54 1.03 10.57
CA ARG A 64 -7.65 2.20 10.43
C ARG A 64 -7.86 2.94 9.12
N ILE A 65 -8.03 2.22 8.01
CA ILE A 65 -8.27 2.82 6.68
C ILE A 65 -9.67 3.43 6.61
N VAL A 66 -10.68 2.69 7.06
CA VAL A 66 -12.10 3.10 7.07
C VAL A 66 -12.31 4.37 7.92
N GLU A 67 -11.66 4.45 9.08
CA GLU A 67 -11.71 5.60 10.00
C GLU A 67 -10.67 6.68 9.69
N ARG A 68 -9.87 6.51 8.62
CA ARG A 68 -8.81 7.44 8.19
C ARG A 68 -7.80 7.78 9.29
N ILE A 69 -7.46 6.81 10.14
CA ILE A 69 -6.47 6.98 11.20
C ILE A 69 -5.06 7.04 10.56
N PRO A 70 -4.32 8.15 10.75
CA PRO A 70 -3.14 8.43 9.93
C PRO A 70 -1.99 7.46 10.18
N THR A 71 -1.72 7.07 11.43
CA THR A 71 -0.57 6.24 11.81
C THR A 71 -0.95 5.00 12.62
N VAL A 72 -0.09 3.98 12.60
CA VAL A 72 -0.24 2.77 13.43
C VAL A 72 -0.13 3.12 14.92
N LYS A 73 0.65 4.15 15.27
CA LYS A 73 0.74 4.68 16.64
C LYS A 73 -0.61 5.21 17.13
N ASP A 74 -1.32 5.95 16.28
CA ASP A 74 -2.64 6.49 16.60
C ASP A 74 -3.69 5.37 16.68
N LEU A 75 -3.60 4.37 15.79
CA LEU A 75 -4.43 3.16 15.87
C LEU A 75 -4.25 2.46 17.22
N ARG A 76 -2.99 2.22 17.62
CA ARG A 76 -2.68 1.58 18.91
C ARG A 76 -3.16 2.44 20.09
N LYS A 77 -3.04 3.77 19.99
CA LYS A 77 -3.59 4.68 21.01
C LYS A 77 -5.10 4.51 21.11
N ARG A 78 -5.83 4.44 19.99
CA ARG A 78 -7.29 4.23 19.99
C ARG A 78 -7.65 2.86 20.59
N LEU A 79 -7.03 1.78 20.11
CA LEU A 79 -7.23 0.42 20.66
C LEU A 79 -6.98 0.30 22.17
N LYS A 80 -6.14 1.18 22.73
CA LYS A 80 -5.87 1.22 24.17
C LYS A 80 -6.95 1.94 24.99
N HIS A 81 -7.53 3.02 24.46
CA HIS A 81 -8.46 3.86 25.21
C HIS A 81 -9.93 3.57 24.89
N ASP A 82 -10.22 3.06 23.71
CA ASP A 82 -11.55 2.74 23.22
C ASP A 82 -11.74 1.22 23.23
N PHE A 83 -12.42 0.74 24.27
CA PHE A 83 -12.67 -0.69 24.47
C PHE A 83 -13.65 -1.25 23.44
N ILE A 84 -14.65 -0.47 23.03
CA ILE A 84 -15.65 -0.88 22.04
C ILE A 84 -14.95 -1.11 20.71
N PHE A 85 -14.17 -0.12 20.25
CA PHE A 85 -13.40 -0.24 19.01
C PHE A 85 -12.43 -1.43 19.02
N ARG A 86 -11.83 -1.73 20.17
CA ARG A 86 -10.96 -2.90 20.35
C ARG A 86 -11.73 -4.21 20.17
N MET A 87 -12.91 -4.33 20.77
CA MET A 87 -13.77 -5.51 20.65
C MET A 87 -14.31 -5.66 19.22
N GLU A 88 -14.74 -4.57 18.59
CA GLU A 88 -15.20 -4.55 17.20
C GLU A 88 -14.12 -5.03 16.22
N CYS A 89 -12.85 -4.68 16.46
CA CYS A 89 -11.72 -5.21 15.69
C CYS A 89 -11.43 -6.70 15.93
N GLY A 90 -12.13 -7.36 16.87
CA GLY A 90 -11.97 -8.78 17.17
C GLY A 90 -10.89 -9.11 18.22
N PHE A 91 -10.38 -8.13 18.96
CA PHE A 91 -9.48 -8.41 20.10
C PHE A 91 -10.28 -8.85 21.32
N LEU A 92 -9.86 -9.95 21.95
CA LEU A 92 -10.44 -10.36 23.23
C LEU A 92 -9.98 -9.43 24.35
N PHE A 93 -10.72 -9.42 25.47
CA PHE A 93 -10.33 -8.66 26.67
C PHE A 93 -8.95 -9.07 27.20
N SER A 94 -8.65 -10.37 27.16
CA SER A 94 -7.38 -10.95 27.60
C SER A 94 -6.22 -10.73 26.64
N ASP A 95 -6.48 -10.36 25.39
CA ASP A 95 -5.43 -10.25 24.37
C ASP A 95 -4.43 -9.14 24.71
N ASN A 96 -3.16 -9.40 24.44
CA ASN A 96 -2.15 -8.36 24.50
C ASN A 96 -2.25 -7.47 23.26
N LEU A 97 -2.27 -6.15 23.45
CA LEU A 97 -2.29 -5.22 22.33
C LEU A 97 -0.97 -5.31 21.54
N PRO A 98 -1.02 -5.58 20.22
CA PRO A 98 0.17 -5.69 19.40
C PRO A 98 1.00 -4.41 19.41
N SER A 99 2.33 -4.55 19.44
CA SER A 99 3.25 -3.42 19.37
C SER A 99 3.32 -2.84 17.95
N GLU A 100 3.81 -1.61 17.81
CA GLU A 100 4.04 -0.97 16.50
C GLU A 100 4.96 -1.82 15.61
N ALA A 101 6.02 -2.40 16.19
CA ALA A 101 6.90 -3.32 15.49
C ALA A 101 6.18 -4.59 15.00
N SER A 102 5.17 -5.07 15.72
CA SER A 102 4.38 -6.23 15.31
C SER A 102 3.56 -5.92 14.06
N TYR A 103 2.93 -4.74 14.01
CA TYR A 103 2.24 -4.27 12.81
C TYR A 103 3.20 -4.06 11.64
N SER A 104 4.39 -3.48 11.85
CA SER A 104 5.37 -3.31 10.78
C SER A 104 5.80 -4.66 10.19
N ARG A 105 6.06 -5.66 11.03
CA ARG A 105 6.39 -7.03 10.57
C ARG A 105 5.24 -7.67 9.81
N LEU A 106 3.99 -7.45 10.25
CA LEU A 106 2.81 -7.94 9.55
C LEU A 106 2.68 -7.32 8.15
N ILE A 107 2.83 -5.99 8.05
CA ILE A 107 2.77 -5.27 6.77
C ILE A 107 3.89 -5.72 5.84
N GLN A 108 5.10 -5.92 6.37
CA GLN A 108 6.21 -6.43 5.58
C GLN A 108 5.89 -7.83 5.01
N LYS A 109 5.43 -8.76 5.85
CA LYS A 109 5.01 -10.09 5.39
C LYS A 109 3.92 -10.02 4.32
N LEU A 110 2.93 -9.13 4.49
CA LEU A 110 1.88 -8.93 3.50
C LEU A 110 2.45 -8.43 2.16
N SER A 111 3.38 -7.47 2.20
CA SER A 111 3.99 -6.89 1.00
C SER A 111 4.85 -7.87 0.20
N GLU A 112 5.40 -8.90 0.84
CA GLU A 112 6.18 -9.97 0.19
C GLU A 112 5.27 -10.99 -0.52
N THR A 113 3.97 -10.97 -0.25
CA THR A 113 3.00 -11.91 -0.82
C THR A 113 2.15 -11.26 -1.91
N THR A 114 1.80 -12.04 -2.94
CA THR A 114 0.88 -11.62 -4.01
C THR A 114 -0.60 -11.87 -3.68
N LEU A 115 -0.91 -12.18 -2.42
CA LEU A 115 -2.25 -12.62 -2.00
C LEU A 115 -3.29 -11.51 -2.06
N LEU A 116 -2.91 -10.29 -1.68
CA LEU A 116 -3.81 -9.15 -1.72
C LEU A 116 -4.27 -8.87 -3.16
N GLU A 117 -3.37 -8.98 -4.14
CA GLU A 117 -3.74 -8.86 -5.56
C GLU A 117 -4.71 -9.95 -5.98
N LYS A 118 -4.49 -11.20 -5.56
CA LYS A 118 -5.40 -12.33 -5.88
C LYS A 118 -6.78 -12.17 -5.27
N VAL A 119 -6.86 -11.71 -4.02
CA VAL A 119 -8.13 -11.44 -3.34
C VAL A 119 -8.87 -10.30 -4.04
N GLN A 120 -8.15 -9.22 -4.39
CA GLN A 120 -8.71 -8.13 -5.19
C GLN A 120 -9.23 -8.62 -6.54
N ASP A 121 -8.46 -9.42 -7.27
CA ASP A 121 -8.84 -9.94 -8.59
C ASP A 121 -10.11 -10.81 -8.49
N LYS A 122 -10.23 -11.64 -7.44
CA LYS A 122 -11.44 -12.44 -7.17
C LYS A 122 -12.66 -11.55 -6.92
N LEU A 123 -12.53 -10.52 -6.08
CA LEU A 123 -13.61 -9.58 -5.78
C LEU A 123 -14.04 -8.79 -7.03
N LEU A 124 -13.08 -8.38 -7.85
CA LEU A 124 -13.35 -7.65 -9.09
C LEU A 124 -14.10 -8.53 -10.09
N ILE A 125 -13.68 -9.79 -10.28
CA ILE A 125 -14.39 -10.74 -11.15
C ILE A 125 -15.83 -10.96 -10.66
N GLN A 126 -16.05 -11.10 -9.36
CA GLN A 126 -17.39 -11.20 -8.78
C GLN A 126 -18.22 -9.93 -9.07
N ALA A 127 -17.64 -8.75 -8.87
CA ALA A 127 -18.31 -7.48 -9.14
C ALA A 127 -18.67 -7.30 -10.62
N ILE A 128 -17.84 -7.78 -11.55
CA ILE A 128 -18.17 -7.84 -12.99
C ILE A 128 -19.34 -8.79 -13.24
N GLN A 129 -19.30 -10.00 -12.65
CA GLN A 129 -20.34 -11.02 -12.85
C GLN A 129 -21.71 -10.57 -12.34
N GLU A 130 -21.74 -9.86 -11.21
CA GLU A 130 -22.98 -9.31 -10.64
C GLU A 130 -23.43 -8.00 -11.31
N GLY A 131 -22.64 -7.47 -12.25
CA GLY A 131 -23.00 -6.27 -13.02
C GLY A 131 -22.77 -4.95 -12.27
N PHE A 132 -22.00 -4.95 -11.18
CA PHE A 132 -21.55 -3.71 -10.53
C PHE A 132 -20.48 -2.98 -11.35
N ILE A 133 -19.72 -3.72 -12.17
CA ILE A 133 -18.69 -3.18 -13.06
C ILE A 133 -19.09 -3.51 -14.50
N ASP A 134 -19.65 -2.52 -15.20
CA ASP A 134 -20.08 -2.60 -16.60
C ASP A 134 -19.39 -1.54 -17.48
N ASP A 135 -18.15 -1.19 -17.13
CA ASP A 135 -17.38 -0.15 -17.81
C ASP A 135 -16.91 -0.55 -19.22
N GLU A 136 -17.25 0.25 -20.22
CA GLU A 136 -16.72 0.11 -21.59
C GLU A 136 -15.29 0.67 -21.73
N ALA A 137 -14.95 1.65 -20.89
CA ALA A 137 -13.68 2.37 -20.94
C ALA A 137 -12.98 2.38 -19.57
N VAL A 138 -11.65 2.35 -19.62
CA VAL A 138 -10.78 2.40 -18.45
C VAL A 138 -9.90 3.63 -18.54
N ALA A 139 -9.95 4.47 -17.51
CA ALA A 139 -9.05 5.61 -17.37
C ALA A 139 -7.77 5.16 -16.65
N ILE A 140 -6.61 5.48 -17.23
CA ILE A 140 -5.31 5.20 -16.63
C ILE A 140 -4.62 6.53 -16.38
N ASP A 141 -4.30 6.80 -15.11
CA ASP A 141 -3.54 7.99 -14.72
C ASP A 141 -2.52 7.66 -13.62
N ALA A 142 -1.50 8.50 -13.52
CA ALA A 142 -0.43 8.37 -12.54
C ALA A 142 -0.37 9.62 -11.65
N THR A 143 -0.52 9.42 -10.35
CA THR A 143 -0.44 10.50 -9.35
C THR A 143 0.78 10.33 -8.46
N HIS A 144 1.45 11.44 -8.15
CA HIS A 144 2.56 11.42 -7.20
C HIS A 144 2.05 11.58 -5.78
N PHE A 145 2.72 10.95 -4.83
CA PHE A 145 2.50 11.18 -3.41
C PHE A 145 3.82 11.15 -2.65
N GLU A 146 3.89 11.98 -1.60
CA GLU A 146 5.11 12.15 -0.81
C GLU A 146 5.35 10.94 0.08
N SER A 147 6.62 10.53 0.21
CA SER A 147 6.99 9.55 1.21
C SER A 147 6.91 10.15 2.60
N ARG A 148 6.61 9.31 3.59
CA ARG A 148 6.77 9.67 5.01
C ARG A 148 8.24 9.69 5.43
N ASP A 149 9.09 8.98 4.69
CA ASP A 149 10.52 8.96 4.92
C ASP A 149 11.17 10.24 4.39
N ARG A 150 12.22 10.69 5.07
CA ARG A 150 13.02 11.81 4.59
C ARG A 150 13.96 11.35 3.48
N GLY A 151 13.94 12.07 2.36
CA GLY A 151 14.88 11.85 1.28
C GLY A 151 16.32 12.11 1.71
N ILE A 152 17.22 11.21 1.31
CA ILE A 152 18.65 11.45 1.43
C ILE A 152 19.01 12.56 0.43
N ALA A 153 19.75 13.57 0.87
CA ALA A 153 20.22 14.62 -0.01
C ALA A 153 21.14 14.00 -1.06
N LYS A 154 20.79 14.11 -2.36
CA LYS A 154 21.68 13.70 -3.43
C LYS A 154 22.90 14.62 -3.42
N GLU A 155 24.09 14.03 -3.33
CA GLU A 155 25.34 14.78 -3.45
C GLU A 155 25.33 15.57 -4.77
N LYS A 156 25.70 16.85 -4.70
CA LYS A 156 25.83 17.67 -5.90
C LYS A 156 26.92 17.07 -6.77
N LYS A 157 26.53 16.39 -7.86
CA LYS A 157 27.49 15.97 -8.89
C LYS A 157 28.32 17.19 -9.28
N THR A 158 29.63 17.08 -9.13
CA THR A 158 30.56 18.12 -9.57
C THR A 158 30.28 18.41 -11.04
N LYS A 159 30.24 19.70 -11.41
CA LYS A 159 30.04 20.07 -12.81
C LYS A 159 31.13 19.36 -13.63
N PRO A 160 30.77 18.57 -14.66
CA PRO A 160 31.78 17.88 -15.44
C PRO A 160 32.73 18.91 -16.02
N GLU A 161 34.04 18.63 -15.94
CA GLU A 161 35.05 19.51 -16.51
C GLU A 161 34.73 19.75 -18.00
N PRO A 162 34.94 20.99 -18.49
CA PRO A 162 34.65 21.31 -19.88
C PRO A 162 35.46 20.36 -20.79
N LYS A 163 34.74 19.57 -21.60
CA LYS A 163 35.36 18.66 -22.56
C LYS A 163 36.34 19.45 -23.42
N LYS A 164 37.59 18.98 -23.53
CA LYS A 164 38.58 19.57 -24.44
C LYS A 164 37.97 19.69 -25.83
N ARG A 165 37.98 20.91 -26.39
CA ARG A 165 37.53 21.16 -27.76
C ARG A 165 38.50 20.46 -28.72
N GLY A 166 38.01 19.49 -29.49
CA GLY A 166 38.82 18.74 -30.46
C GLY A 166 38.25 17.34 -30.72
N HIS A 167 38.71 16.71 -31.80
CA HIS A 167 38.35 15.34 -32.16
C HIS A 167 39.15 14.35 -31.30
N LYS A 168 38.48 13.52 -30.50
CA LYS A 168 39.11 12.40 -29.76
C LYS A 168 39.86 11.47 -30.73
N SER A 169 41.00 10.92 -30.33
CA SER A 169 41.69 9.93 -31.17
C SER A 169 40.83 8.66 -31.34
N LYS A 170 41.05 7.86 -32.41
CA LYS A 170 40.22 6.65 -32.68
C LYS A 170 40.24 5.66 -31.51
N THR A 171 41.41 5.46 -30.89
CA THR A 171 41.60 4.58 -29.73
C THR A 171 40.90 5.10 -28.48
N GLU A 172 40.92 6.40 -28.22
CA GLU A 172 40.20 7.02 -27.09
C GLU A 172 38.68 6.96 -27.26
N LYS A 173 38.17 6.97 -28.50
CA LYS A 173 36.74 6.77 -28.77
C LYS A 173 36.32 5.33 -28.48
N GLU A 174 37.08 4.34 -28.96
CA GLU A 174 36.76 2.93 -28.73
C GLU A 174 36.76 2.56 -27.24
N ILE A 175 37.71 3.09 -26.45
CA ILE A 175 37.74 2.90 -24.99
C ILE A 175 36.53 3.57 -24.33
N TYR A 176 36.18 4.79 -24.75
CA TYR A 176 35.03 5.52 -24.24
C TYR A 176 33.70 4.82 -24.58
N ASP A 177 33.57 4.30 -25.79
CA ASP A 177 32.37 3.61 -26.26
C ASP A 177 32.21 2.25 -25.55
N LYS A 178 33.31 1.52 -25.32
CA LYS A 178 33.31 0.30 -24.48
C LYS A 178 32.90 0.60 -23.04
N GLN A 179 33.48 1.63 -22.41
CA GLN A 179 33.10 2.06 -21.06
C GLN A 179 31.62 2.41 -20.98
N LYS A 180 31.11 3.13 -21.97
CA LYS A 180 29.69 3.52 -22.03
C LYS A 180 28.77 2.29 -22.21
N GLN A 181 29.19 1.31 -23.01
CA GLN A 181 28.46 0.04 -23.18
C GLN A 181 28.47 -0.79 -21.90
N GLU A 182 29.59 -0.84 -21.17
CA GLU A 182 29.68 -1.51 -19.87
C GLU A 182 28.78 -0.82 -18.84
N GLU A 183 28.78 0.52 -18.78
CA GLU A 183 27.86 1.29 -17.93
C GLU A 183 26.39 1.09 -18.30
N GLU A 184 26.06 0.99 -19.59
CA GLU A 184 24.70 0.71 -20.06
C GLU A 184 24.28 -0.74 -19.78
N ALA A 185 25.21 -1.70 -19.81
CA ALA A 185 24.95 -3.10 -19.47
C ALA A 185 24.68 -3.28 -17.97
N GLN A 186 25.35 -2.50 -17.11
CA GLN A 186 25.19 -2.55 -15.65
C GLN A 186 23.91 -1.88 -15.13
N LYS A 187 23.26 -1.02 -15.92
CA LYS A 187 22.00 -0.35 -15.53
C LYS A 187 20.84 -1.34 -15.40
N SER A 188 19.94 -1.06 -14.47
CA SER A 188 18.68 -1.79 -14.35
C SER A 188 17.76 -1.55 -15.57
N LEU A 189 16.78 -2.42 -15.81
CA LEU A 189 15.85 -2.28 -16.95
C LEU A 189 15.17 -0.90 -17.00
N TYR A 190 14.80 -0.34 -15.84
CA TYR A 190 14.16 0.97 -15.73
C TYR A 190 15.11 2.17 -15.88
N GLU A 191 16.42 1.93 -15.81
CA GLU A 191 17.45 2.94 -16.09
C GLU A 191 17.91 2.94 -17.55
N LYS A 192 17.63 1.86 -18.29
CA LYS A 192 17.85 1.77 -19.74
C LYS A 192 16.79 2.58 -20.49
N SER A 193 16.97 2.73 -21.80
CA SER A 193 16.02 3.46 -22.63
C SER A 193 14.69 2.70 -22.75
N ILE A 194 13.59 3.44 -22.90
CA ILE A 194 12.24 2.87 -23.06
C ILE A 194 12.18 1.87 -24.22
N ALA A 195 12.97 2.09 -25.30
CA ALA A 195 13.03 1.17 -26.43
C ALA A 195 13.46 -0.26 -26.04
N THR A 196 14.34 -0.39 -25.04
CA THR A 196 14.79 -1.71 -24.55
C THR A 196 13.74 -2.44 -23.72
N GLN A 197 12.67 -1.74 -23.30
CA GLN A 197 11.60 -2.31 -22.48
C GLN A 197 10.46 -2.89 -23.33
N LEU A 198 10.39 -2.57 -24.62
CA LEU A 198 9.27 -2.97 -25.49
C LEU A 198 9.19 -4.48 -25.72
N ASP A 199 10.35 -5.15 -25.81
CA ASP A 199 10.44 -6.59 -26.10
C ASP A 199 10.46 -7.47 -24.83
N VAL A 200 10.38 -6.85 -23.64
CA VAL A 200 10.47 -7.55 -22.36
C VAL A 200 9.09 -8.01 -21.91
N LEU A 201 9.01 -9.20 -21.31
CA LEU A 201 7.77 -9.75 -20.77
C LEU A 201 7.23 -8.89 -19.61
N LEU A 202 5.90 -8.80 -19.50
CA LEU A 202 5.23 -8.00 -18.47
C LEU A 202 5.60 -8.42 -17.05
N GLU A 203 5.79 -9.73 -16.81
CA GLU A 203 6.17 -10.27 -15.49
C GLU A 203 7.55 -9.78 -15.05
N ASP A 204 8.51 -9.75 -16.00
CA ASP A 204 9.86 -9.24 -15.78
C ASP A 204 9.86 -7.74 -15.53
N LEU A 205 9.04 -6.99 -16.29
CA LEU A 205 8.86 -5.55 -16.05
C LEU A 205 8.30 -5.30 -14.65
N ARG A 206 7.22 -6.00 -14.26
CA ARG A 206 6.58 -5.82 -12.95
C ARG A 206 7.49 -6.17 -11.78
N SER A 207 8.28 -7.23 -11.88
CA SER A 207 9.20 -7.64 -10.81
C SER A 207 10.36 -6.65 -10.61
N GLN A 208 10.77 -5.95 -11.67
CA GLN A 208 11.89 -5.01 -11.65
C GLN A 208 11.47 -3.55 -11.43
N VAL A 209 10.18 -3.27 -11.26
CA VAL A 209 9.69 -1.90 -10.97
C VAL A 209 10.40 -1.39 -9.72
N PRO A 210 11.02 -0.19 -9.75
CA PRO A 210 11.62 0.39 -8.57
C PRO A 210 10.53 0.76 -7.57
N VAL A 211 10.56 0.20 -6.36
CA VAL A 211 9.55 0.46 -5.30
C VAL A 211 10.10 1.31 -4.15
N LYS A 212 11.36 1.76 -4.23
CA LYS A 212 11.95 2.66 -3.22
C LYS A 212 11.62 4.12 -3.55
N PRO A 213 11.35 4.97 -2.54
CA PRO A 213 11.03 6.37 -2.79
C PRO A 213 12.27 7.08 -3.36
N ASP A 214 12.06 7.93 -4.35
CA ASP A 214 13.11 8.78 -4.92
C ASP A 214 12.56 10.17 -5.26
N TRP A 215 13.48 11.08 -5.59
CA TRP A 215 13.19 12.42 -6.04
C TRP A 215 12.58 12.43 -7.43
N GLY A 216 11.35 12.94 -7.51
CA GLY A 216 10.64 13.23 -8.75
C GLY A 216 10.63 14.72 -9.10
N ILE A 217 10.38 15.02 -10.38
CA ILE A 217 10.27 16.39 -10.90
C ILE A 217 9.03 16.49 -11.80
N LYS A 218 8.24 17.55 -11.62
CA LYS A 218 7.03 17.85 -12.41
C LYS A 218 7.01 19.34 -12.68
N LYS A 219 6.53 19.72 -13.86
CA LYS A 219 6.21 21.12 -14.16
C LYS A 219 4.79 21.42 -13.70
N ASN A 220 4.62 22.48 -12.92
CA ASN A 220 3.29 23.00 -12.60
C ASN A 220 2.69 23.73 -13.81
N SER A 221 1.43 24.18 -13.69
CA SER A 221 0.72 24.94 -14.71
C SER A 221 1.40 26.27 -15.07
N GLU A 222 2.23 26.81 -14.17
CA GLU A 222 3.03 28.02 -14.39
C GLU A 222 4.39 27.74 -15.08
N GLY A 223 4.67 26.48 -15.43
CA GLY A 223 5.93 26.07 -16.06
C GLY A 223 7.13 25.94 -15.11
N LYS A 224 6.93 26.10 -13.79
CA LYS A 224 7.95 25.93 -12.75
C LYS A 224 8.11 24.47 -12.35
N ASN A 225 9.36 24.06 -12.10
CA ASN A 225 9.67 22.72 -11.60
C ASN A 225 9.33 22.61 -10.11
N VAL A 226 8.51 21.63 -9.78
CA VAL A 226 8.22 21.18 -8.42
C VAL A 226 8.93 19.85 -8.22
N PHE A 227 9.65 19.76 -7.09
CA PHE A 227 10.39 18.58 -6.68
C PHE A 227 9.65 17.93 -5.51
N TRP A 228 9.50 16.61 -5.52
CA TRP A 228 9.00 15.85 -4.37
C TRP A 228 9.86 14.62 -4.15
N PHE A 229 9.91 14.14 -2.92
CA PHE A 229 10.51 12.86 -2.58
C PHE A 229 9.40 11.88 -2.25
N GLY A 230 9.25 10.82 -3.05
CA GLY A 230 8.16 9.90 -2.85
C GLY A 230 7.98 8.87 -3.94
N TYR A 231 6.72 8.59 -4.23
CA TYR A 231 6.28 7.51 -5.10
C TYR A 231 5.32 8.05 -6.16
N LYS A 232 5.05 7.20 -7.17
CA LYS A 232 3.97 7.39 -8.14
C LYS A 232 3.01 6.21 -8.04
N ALA A 233 1.73 6.50 -7.86
CA ALA A 233 0.64 5.53 -7.94
C ALA A 233 0.05 5.59 -9.35
N HIS A 234 0.18 4.50 -10.10
CA HIS A 234 -0.47 4.28 -11.39
C HIS A 234 -1.77 3.55 -11.13
N LEU A 235 -2.90 4.14 -11.50
CA LEU A 235 -4.23 3.61 -11.24
C LEU A 235 -4.96 3.42 -12.57
N ALA A 236 -5.57 2.24 -12.73
CA ALA A 236 -6.55 1.95 -13.75
C ALA A 236 -7.94 1.95 -13.10
N VAL A 237 -8.81 2.83 -13.55
CA VAL A 237 -10.11 3.12 -12.92
C VAL A 237 -11.23 3.01 -13.96
N GLY A 238 -12.34 2.36 -13.59
CA GLY A 238 -13.54 2.30 -14.43
C GLY A 238 -14.16 3.69 -14.62
N THR A 239 -14.46 4.09 -15.86
CA THR A 239 -14.94 5.46 -16.13
C THR A 239 -16.34 5.75 -15.60
N LYS A 240 -17.19 4.73 -15.49
CA LYS A 240 -18.58 4.79 -15.04
C LYS A 240 -18.72 4.29 -13.60
N SER A 241 -18.13 3.14 -13.28
CA SER A 241 -18.19 2.57 -11.92
C SER A 241 -17.30 3.29 -10.91
N GLN A 242 -16.25 3.97 -11.38
CA GLN A 242 -15.22 4.62 -10.56
C GLN A 242 -14.43 3.67 -9.65
N TYR A 243 -14.53 2.35 -9.85
CA TYR A 243 -13.74 1.38 -9.10
C TYR A 243 -12.30 1.30 -9.59
N ILE A 244 -11.37 1.08 -8.66
CA ILE A 244 -9.97 0.83 -8.96
C ILE A 244 -9.83 -0.62 -9.44
N LEU A 245 -9.58 -0.78 -10.74
CA LEU A 245 -9.43 -2.08 -11.39
C LEU A 245 -8.02 -2.65 -11.20
N ARG A 246 -7.01 -1.78 -11.29
CA ARG A 246 -5.63 -2.15 -11.01
C ARG A 246 -4.87 -0.96 -10.45
N SER A 247 -3.89 -1.26 -9.60
CA SER A 247 -2.95 -0.28 -9.08
C SER A 247 -1.52 -0.81 -9.17
N LEU A 248 -0.58 0.07 -9.49
CA LEU A 248 0.84 -0.20 -9.41
C LEU A 248 1.53 0.99 -8.74
N MET A 249 2.41 0.70 -7.77
CA MET A 249 3.25 1.73 -7.14
C MET A 249 4.66 1.65 -7.72
N SER A 250 5.21 2.80 -8.11
CA SER A 250 6.60 2.94 -8.51
C SER A 250 7.30 4.04 -7.73
N SER A 251 8.62 4.09 -7.84
CA SER A 251 9.45 5.17 -7.37
C SER A 251 9.06 6.51 -8.01
N GLY A 252 9.45 7.61 -7.37
CA GLY A 252 9.18 8.98 -7.81
C GLY A 252 9.85 9.41 -9.12
N VAL A 253 10.72 8.57 -9.70
CA VAL A 253 11.44 8.79 -10.96
C VAL A 253 10.48 9.07 -12.11
#